data_AF-E1ZC03-F1
#
_entry.id   AF-E1ZC03-F1
#
_cell.length_a   1.000
_cell.length_b   1.000
_cell.length_c   1.000
_cell.angle_alpha   90.00
_cell.angle_beta   90.00
_cell.angle_gamma   90.00
#
_symmetry.space_group_name_H-M   'P 1'
#
loop_
_entity.id
_entity.type
_entity.pdbx_description
1 polymer ?
#
loop_
_entity_poly.entity_id
_entity_poly.type
_entity_poly.pdbx_seq_one_letter_code
_entity_poly.pdbx_strand_id
1 'polypeptide(L)'
;MLSTPAALVRSILAGLVLLVATVDAYSGVGTAYGRDGGRGSGACGIGGNLGHWENYYAAMNGAQYGGSCGKCLKVCGAGGCTVVMVVDMCPSQYCGHGSVDMSSRALKESTGYDWDRKPISWSFTSCGGGGGGGGGSSYSNSGGSSKKLKKCLKKCKGGRKGKSCRKYCNKKY
;
A
#
# COMPACT_ATOMS: atom_id res chain seq x y z
N MET A 1 -6.12 79.31 7.73
CA MET A 1 -4.93 78.54 8.18
C MET A 1 -5.41 77.38 9.05
N LEU A 2 -4.69 76.24 9.00
CA LEU A 2 -4.90 74.92 9.65
C LEU A 2 -5.95 74.02 8.94
N SER A 3 -5.55 73.14 8.00
CA SER A 3 -4.82 71.84 8.10
C SER A 3 -5.72 70.68 8.54
N THR A 4 -5.90 69.71 7.64
CA THR A 4 -6.47 68.37 7.85
C THR A 4 -5.57 67.51 8.75
N PRO A 5 -6.07 66.35 9.23
CA PRO A 5 -5.51 65.14 8.65
C PRO A 5 -6.56 64.06 8.34
N ALA A 6 -6.35 63.44 7.18
CA ALA A 6 -6.99 62.22 6.75
C ALA A 6 -6.39 60.99 7.47
N ALA A 7 -7.13 59.87 7.31
CA ALA A 7 -6.64 58.50 7.28
C ALA A 7 -6.61 57.71 8.61
N LEU A 8 -7.43 56.66 8.66
CA LEU A 8 -6.97 55.25 8.53
C LEU A 8 -8.06 54.30 9.06
N VAL A 9 -9.09 54.02 8.26
CA VAL A 9 -9.90 52.80 8.46
C VAL A 9 -9.13 51.68 7.77
N ARG A 10 -8.26 51.01 8.53
CA ARG A 10 -7.48 49.87 8.05
C ARG A 10 -8.40 48.66 7.90
N SER A 11 -8.88 48.42 6.69
CA SER A 11 -9.59 47.19 6.32
C SER A 11 -8.69 45.98 6.53
N ILE A 12 -8.98 45.17 7.55
CA ILE A 12 -8.34 43.87 7.77
C ILE A 12 -9.07 42.86 6.87
N LEU A 13 -8.60 42.71 5.63
CA LEU A 13 -8.87 41.52 4.82
C LEU A 13 -8.02 40.39 5.42
N ALA A 14 -8.59 39.66 6.38
CA ALA A 14 -8.02 38.43 6.89
C ALA A 14 -8.09 37.37 5.78
N GLY A 15 -7.01 37.23 5.01
CA GLY A 15 -6.86 36.20 4.00
C GLY A 15 -6.85 34.81 4.63
N LEU A 16 -7.93 34.05 4.44
CA LEU A 16 -8.00 32.64 4.79
C LEU A 16 -7.24 31.83 3.73
N VAL A 17 -5.92 31.69 3.91
CA VAL A 17 -5.11 30.81 3.05
C VAL A 17 -5.46 29.37 3.39
N LEU A 18 -6.30 28.73 2.58
CA LEU A 18 -6.53 27.29 2.66
C LEU A 18 -5.22 26.57 2.28
N LEU A 19 -4.62 25.91 3.26
CA LEU A 19 -3.48 25.02 3.07
C LEU A 19 -4.00 23.73 2.41
N VAL A 20 -4.12 23.73 1.08
CA VAL A 20 -4.40 22.52 0.31
C VAL A 20 -3.13 21.68 0.31
N ALA A 21 -3.12 20.63 1.12
CA ALA A 21 -2.08 19.61 1.05
C ALA A 21 -2.20 18.90 -0.30
N THR A 22 -1.29 19.21 -1.23
CA THR A 22 -1.19 18.50 -2.51
C THR A 22 -0.60 17.13 -2.24
N VAL A 23 -1.45 16.10 -2.18
CA VAL A 23 -0.97 14.72 -2.37
C VAL A 23 -0.52 14.62 -3.82
N ASP A 24 0.78 14.35 -4.02
CA ASP A 24 1.31 13.97 -5.33
C ASP A 24 0.64 12.65 -5.74
N ALA A 25 -0.41 12.77 -6.54
CA ALA A 25 -1.12 11.65 -7.13
C ALA A 25 -0.64 11.47 -8.56
N TYR A 26 -0.22 10.26 -8.89
CA TYR A 26 0.03 9.83 -10.25
C TYR A 26 -1.29 9.42 -10.89
N SER A 27 -1.41 9.62 -12.19
CA SER A 27 -2.53 9.12 -13.01
C SER A 27 -2.00 8.09 -14.00
N GLY A 28 -2.79 7.06 -14.28
CA GLY A 28 -2.43 6.05 -15.26
C GLY A 28 -3.52 5.01 -15.48
N VAL A 29 -3.12 3.83 -15.95
CA VAL A 29 -4.04 2.72 -16.25
C VAL A 29 -3.86 1.61 -15.23
N GLY A 30 -4.97 1.19 -14.63
CA GLY A 30 -5.08 0.00 -13.81
C GLY A 30 -5.43 -1.21 -14.66
N THR A 31 -4.72 -2.32 -14.44
CA THR A 31 -5.03 -3.64 -14.99
C THR A 31 -5.00 -4.70 -13.89
N ALA A 32 -5.31 -5.94 -14.25
CA ALA A 32 -5.10 -7.09 -13.39
C ALA A 32 -4.24 -8.16 -14.08
N TYR A 33 -3.33 -8.78 -13.33
CA TYR A 33 -2.47 -9.88 -13.82
C TYR A 33 -2.61 -11.17 -13.04
N GLY A 34 -3.35 -11.16 -11.93
CA GLY A 34 -3.55 -12.35 -11.13
C GLY A 34 -4.78 -12.28 -10.24
N ARG A 35 -5.14 -13.45 -9.71
CA ARG A 35 -6.27 -13.64 -8.81
C ARG A 35 -5.80 -13.63 -7.36
N ASP A 36 -6.77 -13.74 -6.45
CA ASP A 36 -6.54 -14.02 -5.04
C ASP A 36 -5.56 -15.16 -4.79
N GLY A 37 -4.80 -15.07 -3.70
CA GLY A 37 -3.77 -16.04 -3.34
C GLY A 37 -2.43 -15.81 -4.06
N GLY A 38 -2.21 -14.61 -4.57
CA GLY A 38 -0.95 -14.21 -5.18
C GLY A 38 0.21 -14.29 -4.20
N ARG A 39 1.40 -14.62 -4.72
CA ARG A 39 2.64 -14.73 -3.93
C ARG A 39 3.58 -13.59 -4.32
N GLY A 40 4.33 -13.08 -3.35
CA GLY A 40 5.27 -11.97 -3.58
C GLY A 40 6.56 -12.34 -4.33
N SER A 41 6.63 -13.53 -4.94
CA SER A 41 7.84 -14.06 -5.57
C SER A 41 8.18 -13.43 -6.92
N GLY A 42 7.55 -12.31 -7.29
CA GLY A 42 7.88 -11.53 -8.48
C GLY A 42 9.23 -10.82 -8.36
N ALA A 43 9.43 -9.77 -9.15
CA ALA A 43 10.68 -9.01 -9.21
C ALA A 43 11.16 -8.45 -7.86
N CYS A 44 10.27 -8.29 -6.87
CA CYS A 44 10.65 -7.86 -5.53
C CYS A 44 11.25 -8.97 -4.65
N GLY A 45 11.19 -10.25 -5.06
CA GLY A 45 11.76 -11.38 -4.31
C GLY A 45 11.12 -11.59 -2.94
N ILE A 46 9.87 -11.16 -2.76
CA ILE A 46 9.18 -11.18 -1.49
C ILE A 46 8.63 -12.59 -1.23
N GLY A 47 9.36 -13.38 -0.44
CA GLY A 47 8.92 -14.71 -0.03
C GLY A 47 7.96 -14.71 1.16
N GLY A 48 7.31 -15.86 1.38
CA GLY A 48 6.47 -16.12 2.56
C GLY A 48 4.98 -15.91 2.33
N ASN A 49 4.21 -15.98 3.42
CA ASN A 49 2.78 -15.67 3.44
C ASN A 49 2.62 -14.14 3.54
N LEU A 50 1.86 -13.55 2.61
CA LEU A 50 1.64 -12.11 2.56
C LEU A 50 0.37 -11.66 3.32
N GLY A 51 -0.37 -12.61 3.89
CA GLY A 51 -1.62 -12.37 4.60
C GLY A 51 -2.65 -11.69 3.69
N HIS A 52 -3.16 -10.54 4.13
CA HIS A 52 -4.09 -9.72 3.35
C HIS A 52 -3.55 -9.37 1.95
N TRP A 53 -2.24 -9.13 1.82
CA TRP A 53 -1.64 -8.72 0.55
C TRP A 53 -1.61 -9.84 -0.49
N GLU A 54 -1.91 -11.10 -0.15
CA GLU A 54 -2.15 -12.17 -1.14
C GLU A 54 -3.38 -11.87 -2.03
N ASN A 55 -4.23 -10.94 -1.61
CA ASN A 55 -5.43 -10.50 -2.33
C ASN A 55 -5.34 -9.04 -2.82
N TYR A 56 -4.37 -8.26 -2.32
CA TYR A 56 -4.23 -6.83 -2.58
C TYR A 56 -2.79 -6.47 -2.94
N TYR A 57 -2.28 -7.08 -3.99
CA TYR A 57 -0.92 -6.86 -4.47
C TYR A 57 -0.93 -6.17 -5.83
N ALA A 58 0.23 -5.62 -6.20
CA ALA A 58 0.45 -4.98 -7.49
C ALA A 58 1.87 -5.18 -8.02
N ALA A 59 1.98 -5.12 -9.35
CA ALA A 59 3.19 -4.92 -10.11
C ALA A 59 3.29 -3.46 -10.54
N MET A 60 4.39 -2.80 -10.15
CA MET A 60 4.61 -1.38 -10.49
C MET A 60 5.21 -1.25 -11.89
N ASN A 61 4.81 -0.23 -12.65
CA ASN A 61 5.43 0.06 -13.95
C ASN A 61 6.94 0.25 -13.84
N GLY A 62 7.68 -0.14 -14.89
CA GLY A 62 9.14 -0.13 -14.88
C GLY A 62 9.76 1.24 -14.58
N ALA A 63 9.14 2.34 -15.01
CA ALA A 63 9.65 3.70 -14.79
C ALA A 63 9.61 4.14 -13.32
N GLN A 64 8.65 3.62 -12.55
CA GLN A 64 8.44 3.98 -11.14
C GLN A 64 8.68 2.80 -10.18
N TYR A 65 9.21 1.68 -10.68
CA TYR A 65 9.49 0.47 -9.89
C TYR A 65 10.64 0.66 -8.89
N GLY A 66 11.64 1.47 -9.24
CA GLY A 66 12.84 1.70 -8.42
C GLY A 66 12.50 2.13 -6.99
N GLY A 67 12.80 1.28 -6.01
CA GLY A 67 12.52 1.53 -4.59
C GLY A 67 11.05 1.41 -4.19
N SER A 68 10.20 0.79 -5.02
CA SER A 68 8.76 0.62 -4.73
C SER A 68 8.41 -0.68 -4.03
N CYS A 69 9.28 -1.70 -4.06
CA CYS A 69 9.02 -2.99 -3.42
C CYS A 69 8.65 -2.89 -1.93
N GLY A 70 7.56 -3.55 -1.55
CA GLY A 70 7.02 -3.56 -0.19
C GLY A 70 6.34 -2.27 0.25
N LYS A 71 6.32 -1.22 -0.59
CA LYS A 71 5.52 -0.01 -0.35
C LYS A 71 4.08 -0.26 -0.75
N CYS A 72 3.18 0.54 -0.19
CA CYS A 72 1.76 0.47 -0.51
C CYS A 72 1.30 1.69 -1.29
N LEU A 73 0.35 1.46 -2.19
CA LEU A 73 -0.29 2.47 -3.00
C LEU A 73 -1.74 2.57 -2.57
N LYS A 74 -2.24 3.79 -2.37
CA LYS A 74 -3.69 4.03 -2.38
C LYS A 74 -4.09 4.25 -3.82
N VAL A 75 -4.79 3.28 -4.42
CA VAL A 75 -5.24 3.31 -5.81
C VAL A 75 -6.72 3.64 -5.83
N CYS A 76 -7.11 4.67 -6.58
CA CYS A 76 -8.48 5.13 -6.73
C CYS A 76 -8.91 5.09 -8.20
N GLY A 77 -10.17 4.73 -8.44
CA GLY A 77 -10.81 4.79 -9.75
C GLY A 77 -12.31 5.02 -9.59
N ALA A 78 -13.09 4.69 -10.62
CA ALA A 78 -14.54 4.89 -10.62
C ALA A 78 -15.29 4.06 -9.57
N GLY A 79 -14.72 2.93 -9.11
CA GLY A 79 -15.33 2.05 -8.11
C GLY A 79 -15.04 2.44 -6.67
N GLY A 80 -14.00 3.25 -6.43
CA GLY A 80 -13.56 3.65 -5.10
C GLY A 80 -12.05 3.63 -4.98
N CYS A 81 -11.55 3.52 -3.75
CA CYS A 81 -10.13 3.43 -3.46
C CYS A 81 -9.81 2.15 -2.69
N THR A 82 -8.72 1.50 -3.06
CA THR A 82 -8.16 0.35 -2.34
C THR A 82 -6.67 0.55 -2.09
N VAL A 83 -6.11 -0.17 -1.12
CA VAL A 83 -4.68 -0.14 -0.83
C VAL A 83 -4.06 -1.43 -1.33
N VAL A 84 -2.98 -1.33 -2.12
CA VAL A 84 -2.24 -2.48 -2.63
C VAL A 84 -0.78 -2.41 -2.25
N MET A 85 -0.13 -3.56 -2.06
CA MET A 85 1.31 -3.67 -1.86
C MET A 85 2.02 -3.97 -3.18
N VAL A 86 3.11 -3.24 -3.46
CA VAL A 86 3.97 -3.54 -4.61
C VAL A 86 4.83 -4.76 -4.30
N VAL A 87 4.61 -5.84 -5.04
CA VAL A 87 5.34 -7.12 -4.88
C VAL A 87 6.03 -7.60 -6.16
N ASP A 88 5.84 -6.87 -7.25
CA ASP A 88 6.36 -7.24 -8.56
C ASP A 88 6.63 -5.99 -9.43
N MET A 89 7.18 -6.21 -10.62
CA MET A 89 7.39 -5.20 -11.65
C MET A 89 6.61 -5.58 -12.90
N CYS A 90 5.87 -4.63 -13.46
CA CYS A 90 5.32 -4.73 -14.80
C CYS A 90 6.30 -4.07 -15.80
N PRO A 91 6.84 -4.80 -16.79
CA PRO A 91 7.74 -4.25 -17.79
C PRO A 91 7.14 -3.06 -18.54
N SER A 92 7.97 -2.06 -18.88
CA SER A 92 7.52 -0.81 -19.53
C SER A 92 6.81 -1.01 -20.87
N GLN A 93 7.01 -2.16 -21.52
CA GLN A 93 6.33 -2.53 -22.77
C GLN A 93 4.85 -2.93 -22.56
N TYR A 94 4.44 -3.32 -21.35
CA TYR A 94 3.05 -3.58 -20.98
C TYR A 94 2.42 -2.45 -20.14
N CYS A 95 3.23 -1.81 -19.29
CA CYS A 95 2.80 -0.78 -18.36
C CYS A 95 3.60 0.51 -18.54
N GLY A 96 2.94 1.52 -19.11
CA GLY A 96 3.48 2.89 -19.19
C GLY A 96 3.62 3.56 -17.82
N HIS A 97 4.26 4.73 -17.80
CA HIS A 97 4.35 5.56 -16.60
C HIS A 97 2.96 5.83 -16.01
N GLY A 98 2.83 5.73 -14.69
CA GLY A 98 1.58 5.88 -13.96
C GLY A 98 0.70 4.62 -13.92
N SER A 99 0.98 3.60 -14.74
CA SER A 99 0.20 2.36 -14.72
C SER A 99 0.55 1.47 -13.54
N VAL A 100 -0.46 0.74 -13.05
CA VAL A 100 -0.34 -0.23 -11.94
C VAL A 100 -1.11 -1.48 -12.31
N ASP A 101 -0.45 -2.63 -12.28
CA ASP A 101 -1.07 -3.92 -12.63
C ASP A 101 -1.34 -4.71 -11.35
N MET A 102 -2.61 -4.93 -10.99
CA MET A 102 -3.03 -5.33 -9.64
C MET A 102 -3.52 -6.78 -9.59
N SER A 103 -3.89 -7.24 -8.40
CA SER A 103 -4.81 -8.37 -8.29
C SER A 103 -6.18 -8.00 -8.87
N SER A 104 -6.92 -9.00 -9.39
CA SER A 104 -8.27 -8.81 -9.91
C SER A 104 -9.23 -8.24 -8.86
N ARG A 105 -9.05 -8.60 -7.58
CA ARG A 105 -9.84 -8.03 -6.47
C ARG A 105 -9.57 -6.54 -6.29
N ALA A 106 -8.31 -6.12 -6.27
CA ALA A 106 -7.95 -4.72 -6.11
C ALA A 106 -8.41 -3.86 -7.31
N LEU A 107 -8.34 -4.41 -8.54
CA LEU A 107 -8.91 -3.74 -9.71
C LEU A 107 -10.41 -3.57 -9.58
N LYS A 108 -11.13 -4.62 -9.15
CA LYS A 108 -12.57 -4.55 -8.98
C LYS A 108 -12.99 -3.53 -7.95
N GLU A 109 -12.31 -3.47 -6.81
CA GLU A 109 -12.64 -2.50 -5.76
C GLU A 109 -12.35 -1.05 -6.17
N SER A 110 -11.24 -0.81 -6.88
CA SER A 110 -10.89 0.55 -7.29
C SER A 110 -11.68 1.02 -8.52
N THR A 111 -12.08 0.12 -9.42
CA THR A 111 -12.63 0.50 -10.74
C THR A 111 -14.03 -0.04 -11.04
N GLY A 112 -14.48 -1.06 -10.30
CA GLY A 112 -15.71 -1.80 -10.58
C GLY A 112 -15.53 -3.03 -11.48
N TYR A 113 -14.34 -3.22 -12.08
CA TYR A 113 -14.05 -4.30 -13.02
C TYR A 113 -12.91 -5.18 -12.52
N ASP A 114 -13.04 -6.51 -12.57
CA ASP A 114 -11.99 -7.44 -12.13
C ASP A 114 -10.96 -7.79 -13.22
N TRP A 115 -11.31 -7.59 -14.50
CA TRP A 115 -10.43 -7.74 -15.66
C TRP A 115 -10.76 -6.67 -16.71
N ASP A 116 -9.90 -5.67 -16.84
CA ASP A 116 -10.03 -4.61 -17.84
C ASP A 116 -8.81 -3.67 -17.79
N ARG A 117 -8.74 -2.71 -18.70
CA ARG A 117 -7.90 -1.51 -18.60
C ARG A 117 -8.77 -0.32 -18.18
N LYS A 118 -8.55 0.23 -16.99
CA LYS A 118 -9.36 1.35 -16.48
C LYS A 118 -8.48 2.50 -16.01
N PRO A 119 -8.93 3.75 -16.14
CA PRO A 119 -8.22 4.89 -15.59
C PRO A 119 -8.19 4.80 -14.06
N ILE A 120 -7.03 5.07 -13.48
CA ILE A 120 -6.80 5.14 -12.04
C ILE A 120 -5.96 6.37 -11.69
N SER A 121 -6.04 6.79 -10.43
CA SER A 121 -5.05 7.64 -9.79
C SER A 121 -4.48 6.93 -8.57
N TRP A 122 -3.25 7.23 -8.18
CA TRP A 122 -2.63 6.61 -7.01
C TRP A 122 -1.55 7.46 -6.38
N SER A 123 -1.31 7.20 -5.10
CA SER A 123 -0.21 7.80 -4.32
C SER A 123 0.40 6.76 -3.40
N PHE A 124 1.67 6.94 -3.02
CA PHE A 124 2.26 6.13 -1.96
C PHE A 124 1.58 6.41 -0.62
N THR A 125 1.30 5.36 0.13
CA THR A 125 0.64 5.45 1.44
C THR A 125 1.25 4.46 2.44
N SER A 126 0.90 4.62 3.71
CA SER A 126 1.19 3.62 4.73
C SER A 126 0.38 2.34 4.46
N CYS A 127 1.01 1.19 4.58
CA CYS A 127 0.34 -0.11 4.42
C CYS A 127 -0.74 -0.38 5.49
N GLY A 128 -0.80 0.40 6.57
CA GLY A 128 -1.82 0.26 7.61
C GLY A 128 -3.16 0.96 7.32
N GLY A 129 -3.31 1.64 6.18
CA GLY A 129 -4.39 2.60 5.92
C GLY A 129 -5.64 2.10 5.17
N GLY A 130 -5.80 0.81 4.90
CA GLY A 130 -7.01 0.25 4.25
C GLY A 130 -8.06 -0.16 5.28
N GLY A 131 -9.26 0.44 5.22
CA GLY A 131 -10.36 0.15 6.12
C GLY A 131 -10.82 -1.31 6.06
N GLY A 132 -10.90 -1.95 7.24
CA GLY A 132 -11.47 -3.29 7.40
C GLY A 132 -10.59 -4.25 8.21
N GLY A 133 -10.38 -3.96 9.51
CA GLY A 133 -10.09 -5.01 10.50
C GLY A 133 -8.63 -5.50 10.60
N GLY A 134 -7.85 -4.82 11.43
CA GLY A 134 -6.96 -5.47 12.40
C GLY A 134 -5.68 -6.13 11.87
N GLY A 135 -4.57 -5.40 12.01
CA GLY A 135 -3.24 -6.01 12.12
C GLY A 135 -2.19 -5.26 11.32
N GLY A 136 -1.58 -4.25 11.95
CA GLY A 136 -0.41 -3.60 11.40
C GLY A 136 0.64 -4.64 11.01
N SER A 137 0.95 -4.70 9.72
CA SER A 137 2.16 -5.36 9.23
C SER A 137 2.91 -4.32 8.42
N SER A 138 3.72 -3.54 9.14
CA SER A 138 4.89 -2.91 8.57
C SER A 138 5.67 -3.99 7.83
N TYR A 139 5.92 -3.77 6.54
CA TYR A 139 6.94 -4.53 5.80
C TYR A 139 8.31 -4.15 6.36
N SER A 140 8.60 -4.64 7.56
CA SER A 140 9.90 -4.58 8.18
C SER A 140 10.66 -5.79 7.66
N ASN A 141 11.59 -5.54 6.73
CA ASN A 141 12.66 -6.46 6.39
C ASN A 141 13.41 -6.82 7.68
N SER A 142 13.09 -7.96 8.29
CA SER A 142 13.77 -8.50 9.46
C SER A 142 13.25 -9.91 9.72
N GLY A 143 14.16 -10.90 9.78
CA GLY A 143 13.92 -12.26 10.26
C GLY A 143 13.49 -12.30 11.73
N GLY A 144 12.34 -11.72 12.04
CA GLY A 144 11.80 -11.54 13.37
C GLY A 144 10.47 -12.26 13.50
N SER A 145 10.49 -13.54 13.86
CA SER A 145 9.32 -14.25 14.36
C SER A 145 8.54 -13.38 15.37
N SER A 146 7.20 -13.35 15.28
CA SER A 146 6.34 -12.56 16.17
C SER A 146 6.72 -12.76 17.64
N LYS A 147 6.58 -11.76 18.53
CA LYS A 147 6.92 -11.91 19.98
C LYS A 147 6.20 -13.14 20.58
N LYS A 148 5.00 -13.44 20.09
CA LYS A 148 4.18 -14.61 20.46
C LYS A 148 4.77 -15.91 19.92
N LEU A 149 5.21 -15.93 18.66
CA LEU A 149 5.95 -17.04 18.06
C LEU A 149 7.28 -17.29 18.78
N LYS A 150 8.09 -16.25 19.05
CA LYS A 150 9.33 -16.36 19.84
C LYS A 150 9.07 -16.91 21.24
N LYS A 151 8.00 -16.46 21.92
CA LYS A 151 7.59 -16.96 23.25
C LYS A 151 7.15 -18.43 23.19
N CYS A 152 6.39 -18.83 22.16
CA CYS A 152 5.99 -20.23 21.93
C CYS A 152 7.22 -21.12 21.65
N LEU A 153 8.09 -20.70 20.73
CA LEU A 153 9.30 -21.43 20.36
C LEU A 153 10.29 -21.56 21.51
N LYS A 154 10.41 -20.55 22.38
CA LYS A 154 11.21 -20.64 23.61
C LYS A 154 10.69 -21.74 24.55
N LYS A 155 9.36 -21.88 24.68
CA LYS A 155 8.74 -22.97 25.48
C LYS A 155 8.98 -24.36 24.89
N CYS A 156 9.28 -24.46 23.59
CA CYS A 156 9.59 -25.74 22.95
C CYS A 156 11.03 -26.24 23.19
N LYS A 157 11.94 -25.41 23.71
CA LYS A 157 13.39 -25.73 23.82
C LYS A 157 13.75 -26.53 25.08
N GLY A 158 12.99 -27.59 25.41
CA GLY A 158 13.24 -28.37 26.63
C GLY A 158 12.81 -29.84 26.66
N GLY A 159 12.45 -30.48 25.53
CA GLY A 159 12.08 -31.90 25.59
C GLY A 159 11.84 -32.61 24.25
N ARG A 160 11.72 -33.95 24.32
CA ARG A 160 11.57 -34.93 23.21
C ARG A 160 10.44 -34.63 22.20
N LYS A 161 9.60 -33.62 22.43
CA LYS A 161 8.54 -33.13 21.52
C LYS A 161 8.94 -31.88 20.70
N GLY A 162 10.20 -31.44 20.75
CA GLY A 162 10.66 -30.16 20.17
C GLY A 162 10.29 -29.91 18.70
N LYS A 163 10.37 -30.94 17.83
CA LYS A 163 10.00 -30.81 16.40
C LYS A 163 8.49 -30.62 16.20
N SER A 164 7.67 -31.39 16.91
CA SER A 164 6.19 -31.28 16.86
C SER A 164 5.71 -29.95 17.46
N CYS A 165 6.29 -29.54 18.59
CA CYS A 165 6.03 -28.24 19.23
C CYS A 165 6.38 -27.06 18.33
N ARG A 166 7.54 -27.11 17.66
CA ARG A 166 7.96 -26.07 16.70
C ARG A 166 7.00 -25.98 15.51
N LYS A 167 6.57 -27.12 14.97
CA LYS A 167 5.58 -27.18 13.86
C LYS A 167 4.23 -26.60 14.29
N TYR A 168 3.78 -26.90 15.51
CA TYR A 168 2.59 -26.32 16.11
C TYR A 168 2.71 -24.80 16.27
N CYS A 169 3.81 -24.29 16.83
CA CYS A 169 4.01 -22.86 17.02
C CYS A 169 4.02 -22.10 15.68
N ASN A 170 4.70 -22.62 14.66
CA ASN A 170 4.73 -22.01 13.32
C ASN A 170 3.37 -22.07 12.60
N LYS A 171 2.50 -23.03 12.95
CA LYS A 171 1.14 -23.13 12.39
C LYS A 171 0.15 -22.21 13.13
N LYS A 172 0.43 -21.89 14.40
CA LYS A 172 -0.50 -21.17 15.29
C LYS A 172 -0.23 -19.65 15.38
N TYR A 173 1.00 -19.20 15.13
CA TYR A 173 1.45 -17.82 15.34
C TYR A 173 2.41 -17.36 14.25
#